data_AF-A0A7Y6X9M7-F1
#
_entry.id   AF-A0A7Y6X9M7-F1
#
_cell.length_a   1.000
_cell.length_b   1.000
_cell.length_c   1.000
_cell.angle_alpha   90.00
_cell.angle_beta   90.00
_cell.angle_gamma   90.00
#
_symmetry.space_group_name_H-M   'P 1'
#
loop_
_entity.id
_entity.type
_entity.pdbx_description
1 polymer ?
#
loop_
_entity_poly.entity_id
_entity_poly.type
_entity_poly.pdbx_seq_one_letter_code
_entity_poly.pdbx_strand_id
1 'polypeptide(L)'
;MSVSHTLLRRLTVGGVLAGAVIVACATTSPAPVGSTDSPEAQALPQGCNPSSPCAGSTCATSITPALSVVPVDACPREGEFQSDVDVYSWNTFIALNWPATTTTCAPNTQVSILSGQGPTVWETYPEDSDIFVKPGTKPGAWCTFSTPSAMEAKLRRLTQLTEPNRLAALDANVDKFLVSDSKASAAITERFPDIEQAIGGPLTDQNGRFVRYEKRLNEDEYNYLITNNLWNAAGQTKATISFPTGPTQNPGPCNGQPCGPVGAMEVKAAWKVLSAQEVSGKRFYTRKAWVFNNDSGAPSPGTNPVTVGLVGMHIIHKTDTQSTWFWSTFEQVDNTTSSFFNAHCPNCQPNKQTASQPYTELAPDGGPLNAPVQVTRATPIQADPTLNAYYRGLLKGSVWANYQLISTQWATGGAPKGTPPVLANTTMETFIQSSASCIGCHSGAPKASGSGTADFSFLMLEAQ
;
A
#
# COMPACT_ATOMS: atom_id res chain seq x y z
N MET A 1 71.59 6.27 -6.63
CA MET A 1 72.72 6.50 -5.68
C MET A 1 72.09 6.93 -4.36
N SER A 2 71.93 5.99 -3.41
CA SER A 2 72.80 5.81 -2.22
C SER A 2 72.41 6.79 -1.10
N VAL A 3 72.25 6.49 0.19
CA VAL A 3 72.29 5.29 1.07
C VAL A 3 71.65 5.73 2.42
N SER A 4 71.15 4.76 3.19
CA SER A 4 70.69 4.81 4.60
C SER A 4 71.57 5.61 5.58
N HIS A 5 71.02 6.00 6.75
CA HIS A 5 71.37 5.36 8.04
C HIS A 5 70.61 5.93 9.27
N THR A 6 70.28 4.98 10.13
CA THR A 6 69.65 4.94 11.45
C THR A 6 70.44 5.69 12.55
N LEU A 7 69.78 6.15 13.62
CA LEU A 7 70.37 6.05 14.97
C LEU A 7 69.33 5.97 16.09
N LEU A 8 69.48 4.94 16.93
CA LEU A 8 68.80 4.66 18.20
C LEU A 8 69.19 5.66 19.31
N ARG A 9 68.28 5.89 20.26
CA ARG A 9 68.66 6.18 21.66
C ARG A 9 67.75 5.45 22.64
N ARG A 10 68.39 4.60 23.46
CA ARG A 10 67.84 3.89 24.62
C ARG A 10 67.70 4.82 25.82
N LEU A 11 66.71 4.57 26.67
CA LEU A 11 66.82 4.81 28.12
C LEU A 11 66.03 3.76 28.91
N THR A 12 66.76 3.15 29.85
CA THR A 12 66.47 2.12 30.85
C THR A 12 65.45 2.59 31.89
N VAL A 13 64.35 1.87 32.14
CA VAL A 13 64.13 0.83 33.18
C VAL A 13 64.63 1.20 34.58
N GLY A 14 63.68 1.43 35.49
CA GLY A 14 63.82 1.28 36.93
C GLY A 14 62.57 0.56 37.45
N GLY A 15 62.72 -0.73 37.78
CA GLY A 15 61.68 -1.56 38.37
C GLY A 15 61.80 -1.63 39.89
N VAL A 16 60.66 -1.81 40.57
CA VAL A 16 60.59 -2.35 41.93
C VAL A 16 59.62 -3.53 41.90
N LEU A 17 60.14 -4.67 42.38
CA LEU A 17 59.47 -5.96 42.53
C LEU A 17 58.56 -5.99 43.76
N ALA A 18 57.42 -6.64 43.64
CA ALA A 18 56.84 -7.55 44.63
C ALA A 18 55.90 -8.49 43.85
N GLY A 19 56.28 -9.74 43.60
CA GLY A 19 56.08 -10.83 44.55
C GLY A 19 55.04 -11.79 43.95
N ALA A 20 55.49 -12.69 43.07
CA ALA A 20 54.64 -13.65 42.39
C ALA A 20 54.34 -14.85 43.31
N VAL A 21 53.05 -15.16 43.49
CA VAL A 21 52.58 -16.50 43.83
C VAL A 21 51.72 -16.98 42.66
N ILE A 22 52.16 -18.08 42.07
CA ILE A 22 51.51 -18.75 40.95
C ILE A 22 50.34 -19.57 41.51
N VAL A 23 49.12 -19.24 41.06
CA VAL A 23 47.98 -20.15 41.10
C VAL A 23 47.45 -20.25 39.68
N ALA A 24 47.57 -21.43 39.09
CA ALA A 24 46.95 -21.75 37.82
C ALA A 24 45.44 -21.90 38.02
N CYS A 25 44.66 -20.99 37.45
CA CYS A 25 43.22 -21.17 37.24
C CYS A 25 42.92 -20.92 35.76
N ALA A 26 42.24 -21.88 35.15
CA ALA A 26 41.79 -21.85 33.77
C ALA A 26 41.04 -20.55 33.44
N THR A 27 41.33 -19.97 32.28
CA THR A 27 40.58 -18.86 31.72
C THR A 27 39.15 -19.30 31.43
N THR A 28 38.20 -18.92 32.28
CA THR A 28 36.78 -18.95 31.93
C THR A 28 36.55 -17.87 30.88
N SER A 29 36.24 -18.28 29.66
CA SER A 29 35.63 -17.40 28.66
C SER A 29 34.41 -16.71 29.29
N PRO A 30 34.20 -15.40 29.11
CA PRO A 30 32.95 -14.78 29.53
C PRO A 30 31.80 -15.46 28.77
N ALA A 31 30.82 -15.94 29.53
CA ALA A 31 29.59 -16.48 28.97
C ALA A 31 28.95 -15.43 28.04
N PRO A 32 28.31 -15.82 26.92
CA PRO A 32 27.48 -14.90 26.16
C PRO A 32 26.42 -14.37 27.12
N VAL A 33 26.33 -13.05 27.25
CA VAL A 33 25.16 -12.41 27.86
C VAL A 33 23.99 -12.68 26.90
N GLY A 34 23.35 -13.82 27.07
CA GLY A 34 22.07 -14.11 26.47
C GLY A 34 21.06 -13.19 27.12
N SER A 35 20.61 -12.18 26.39
CA SER A 35 19.39 -11.47 26.72
C SER A 35 18.24 -12.46 26.55
N THR A 36 17.85 -13.13 27.64
CA THR A 36 16.55 -13.79 27.73
C THR A 36 15.49 -12.73 28.02
N ASP A 37 15.31 -11.80 27.09
CA ASP A 37 14.00 -11.16 26.93
C ASP A 37 13.26 -12.01 25.90
N SER A 38 12.70 -13.13 26.37
CA SER A 38 11.54 -13.68 25.68
C SER A 38 10.47 -12.59 25.75
N PRO A 39 9.94 -12.09 24.62
CA PRO A 39 8.79 -11.20 24.67
C PRO A 39 7.72 -11.94 25.48
N GLU A 40 7.31 -11.36 26.60
CA GLU A 40 6.12 -11.81 27.32
C GLU A 40 5.02 -11.99 26.27
N ALA A 41 4.47 -13.21 26.14
CA ALA A 41 3.47 -13.49 25.13
C ALA A 41 2.29 -12.55 25.34
N GLN A 42 2.15 -11.56 24.46
CA GLN A 42 1.09 -10.57 24.55
C GLN A 42 -0.25 -11.31 24.56
N ALA A 43 -1.04 -11.12 25.61
CA ALA A 43 -2.36 -11.76 25.69
C ALA A 43 -3.18 -11.42 24.44
N LEU A 44 -3.82 -12.43 23.86
CA LEU A 44 -4.67 -12.23 22.69
C LEU A 44 -5.82 -11.28 23.06
N PRO A 45 -6.11 -10.25 22.25
CA PRO A 45 -7.25 -9.37 22.49
C PRO A 45 -8.56 -10.15 22.35
N GLN A 46 -9.63 -9.65 22.95
CA GLN A 46 -10.94 -10.32 22.94
C GLN A 46 -11.48 -10.57 21.52
N GLY A 47 -11.16 -9.68 20.57
CA GLY A 47 -11.50 -9.85 19.16
C GLY A 47 -10.74 -10.98 18.45
N CYS A 48 -9.68 -11.53 19.04
CA CYS A 48 -8.97 -12.68 18.51
C CYS A 48 -9.63 -13.98 18.95
N ASN A 49 -10.01 -14.80 17.99
CA ASN A 49 -10.42 -16.18 18.24
C ASN A 49 -9.22 -17.13 17.99
N PRO A 50 -8.53 -17.62 19.05
CA PRO A 50 -7.40 -18.54 18.88
C PRO A 50 -7.80 -19.92 18.34
N SER A 51 -9.09 -20.25 18.38
CA SER A 51 -9.64 -21.55 18.01
C SER A 51 -10.59 -21.44 16.83
N SER A 52 -10.41 -20.43 15.96
CA SER A 52 -11.19 -20.33 14.73
C SER A 52 -10.93 -21.55 13.85
N PRO A 53 -11.96 -22.19 13.26
CA PRO A 53 -11.76 -23.29 12.31
C PRO A 53 -11.07 -22.86 11.00
N CYS A 54 -10.77 -21.57 10.87
CA CYS A 54 -10.31 -20.94 9.66
C CYS A 54 -9.12 -20.02 9.94
N ALA A 55 -8.03 -20.25 9.21
CA ALA A 55 -6.78 -19.54 9.38
C ALA A 55 -6.91 -18.03 9.11
N GLY A 56 -7.79 -17.62 8.18
CA GLY A 56 -7.93 -16.20 7.80
C GLY A 56 -8.41 -15.30 8.92
N SER A 57 -9.35 -15.75 9.75
CA SER A 57 -9.85 -15.00 10.92
C SER A 57 -9.16 -15.40 12.23
N THR A 58 -8.01 -16.09 12.16
CA THR A 58 -7.19 -16.41 13.34
C THR A 58 -6.09 -15.36 13.48
N CYS A 59 -5.94 -14.79 14.68
CA CYS A 59 -4.86 -13.84 14.91
C CYS A 59 -3.50 -14.51 14.85
N ALA A 60 -2.56 -13.88 14.14
CA ALA A 60 -1.16 -14.25 14.22
C ALA A 60 -0.68 -14.14 15.68
N THR A 61 0.03 -15.16 16.17
CA THR A 61 0.69 -15.13 17.50
C THR A 61 2.16 -14.72 17.42
N SER A 62 2.75 -14.79 16.24
CA SER A 62 4.12 -14.37 15.93
C SER A 62 4.27 -14.12 14.43
N ILE A 63 5.27 -13.31 14.05
CA ILE A 63 5.59 -13.08 12.64
C ILE A 63 6.40 -14.26 12.10
N THR A 64 5.80 -15.01 11.17
CA THR A 64 6.44 -16.15 10.50
C THR A 64 6.23 -16.08 8.99
N PRO A 65 7.04 -16.75 8.17
CA PRO A 65 6.84 -16.79 6.72
C PRO A 65 5.47 -17.32 6.28
N ALA A 66 4.74 -18.07 7.12
CA ALA A 66 3.38 -18.50 6.79
C ALA A 66 2.40 -17.33 6.62
N LEU A 67 2.67 -16.18 7.28
CA LEU A 67 1.86 -14.97 7.14
C LEU A 67 2.12 -14.21 5.83
N SER A 68 3.05 -14.67 4.99
CA SER A 68 3.26 -14.10 3.65
C SER A 68 2.21 -14.59 2.63
N VAL A 69 1.34 -15.52 3.02
CA VAL A 69 0.27 -16.07 2.18
C VAL A 69 -1.02 -15.30 2.48
N VAL A 70 -1.62 -14.72 1.45
CA VAL A 70 -2.92 -14.05 1.56
C VAL A 70 -3.96 -15.08 1.99
N PRO A 71 -4.71 -14.84 3.09
CA PRO A 71 -5.81 -15.72 3.45
C PRO A 71 -6.88 -15.74 2.36
N VAL A 72 -7.36 -16.93 2.00
CA VAL A 72 -8.33 -17.11 0.90
C VAL A 72 -9.74 -16.66 1.26
N ASP A 73 -10.07 -16.63 2.55
CA ASP A 73 -11.38 -16.17 3.02
C ASP A 73 -11.34 -15.72 4.48
N ALA A 74 -12.29 -14.86 4.85
CA ALA A 74 -12.65 -14.68 6.25
C ALA A 74 -13.68 -15.76 6.59
N CYS A 75 -13.64 -16.27 7.81
CA CYS A 75 -14.68 -17.18 8.28
C CYS A 75 -15.35 -16.53 9.49
N PRO A 76 -16.26 -15.57 9.25
CA PRO A 76 -17.07 -15.04 10.33
C PRO A 76 -17.77 -16.21 11.01
N ARG A 77 -17.70 -16.29 12.35
CA ARG A 77 -18.51 -17.26 13.10
C ARG A 77 -19.98 -17.10 12.72
N GLU A 78 -20.77 -18.17 12.81
CA GLU A 78 -22.24 -18.19 12.65
C GLU A 78 -22.92 -16.93 13.25
N GLY A 79 -23.08 -15.88 12.44
CA GLY A 79 -23.34 -14.49 12.90
C GLY A 79 -22.09 -13.61 12.84
N GLU A 80 -21.99 -12.79 11.79
CA GLU A 80 -20.79 -12.09 11.37
C GLU A 80 -20.25 -11.08 12.39
N PHE A 81 -19.18 -11.46 13.09
CA PHE A 81 -18.49 -10.56 13.99
C PHE A 81 -17.48 -9.72 13.22
N GLN A 82 -17.59 -8.39 13.35
CA GLN A 82 -16.65 -7.43 12.77
C GLN A 82 -15.18 -7.76 13.10
N SER A 83 -14.92 -8.29 14.30
CA SER A 83 -13.57 -8.69 14.73
C SER A 83 -12.96 -9.77 13.84
N ASP A 84 -13.75 -10.75 13.39
CA ASP A 84 -13.24 -11.88 12.60
C ASP A 84 -12.81 -11.41 11.20
N VAL A 85 -13.51 -10.40 10.67
CA VAL A 85 -13.21 -9.74 9.39
C VAL A 85 -12.04 -8.76 9.53
N ASP A 86 -11.97 -8.01 10.63
CA ASP A 86 -10.84 -7.11 10.89
C ASP A 86 -9.52 -7.88 11.11
N VAL A 87 -9.57 -9.08 11.72
CA VAL A 87 -8.43 -10.00 11.84
C VAL A 87 -7.98 -10.49 10.46
N TYR A 88 -8.93 -10.88 9.62
CA TYR A 88 -8.66 -11.24 8.23
C TYR A 88 -7.94 -10.12 7.48
N SER A 89 -8.42 -8.88 7.62
CA SER A 89 -7.79 -7.74 6.96
C SER A 89 -6.38 -7.45 7.46
N TRP A 90 -6.11 -7.62 8.77
CA TRP A 90 -4.74 -7.53 9.29
C TRP A 90 -3.82 -8.62 8.73
N ASN A 91 -4.30 -9.86 8.64
CA ASN A 91 -3.54 -10.96 8.05
C ASN A 91 -3.26 -10.69 6.55
N THR A 92 -4.25 -10.21 5.80
CA THR A 92 -4.10 -9.79 4.41
C THR A 92 -3.11 -8.61 4.28
N PHE A 93 -3.17 -7.62 5.17
CA PHE A 93 -2.22 -6.51 5.19
C PHE A 93 -0.78 -6.99 5.38
N ILE A 94 -0.54 -7.93 6.30
CA ILE A 94 0.79 -8.52 6.51
C ILE A 94 1.25 -9.29 5.27
N ALA A 95 0.39 -10.11 4.67
CA ALA A 95 0.74 -10.89 3.48
C ALA A 95 1.12 -9.99 2.30
N LEU A 96 0.31 -8.96 2.04
CA LEU A 96 0.54 -8.02 0.94
C LEU A 96 1.77 -7.15 1.17
N ASN A 97 2.05 -6.77 2.42
CA ASN A 97 3.22 -5.97 2.79
C ASN A 97 4.44 -6.83 3.16
N TRP A 98 4.42 -8.12 2.85
CA TRP A 98 5.61 -8.94 2.91
C TRP A 98 6.60 -8.53 1.81
N PRO A 99 7.92 -8.52 2.04
CA PRO A 99 8.92 -8.28 1.00
C PRO A 99 8.77 -9.28 -0.14
N ALA A 100 8.95 -8.85 -1.38
CA ALA A 100 8.70 -9.68 -2.56
C ALA A 100 9.92 -9.78 -3.48
N THR A 101 9.92 -10.81 -4.32
CA THR A 101 10.86 -10.94 -5.43
C THR A 101 10.23 -10.48 -6.73
N THR A 102 10.88 -9.56 -7.44
CA THR A 102 10.37 -9.01 -8.71
C THR A 102 10.45 -9.97 -9.89
N THR A 103 11.10 -11.13 -9.74
CA THR A 103 11.20 -12.16 -10.77
C THR A 103 9.96 -13.05 -10.87
N THR A 104 9.25 -13.22 -9.75
CA THR A 104 8.06 -14.09 -9.65
C THR A 104 6.84 -13.39 -9.07
N CYS A 105 7.01 -12.16 -8.57
CA CYS A 105 5.94 -11.37 -7.95
C CYS A 105 5.32 -12.08 -6.73
N ALA A 106 6.13 -12.92 -6.09
CA ALA A 106 5.79 -13.72 -4.94
C ALA A 106 6.50 -13.19 -3.68
N PRO A 107 5.99 -13.50 -2.48
CA PRO A 107 6.67 -13.16 -1.23
C PRO A 107 8.06 -13.81 -1.15
N ASN A 108 9.04 -13.04 -0.70
CA ASN A 108 10.36 -13.52 -0.33
C ASN A 108 10.32 -14.08 1.11
N THR A 109 10.15 -15.40 1.22
CA THR A 109 10.08 -16.10 2.52
C THR A 109 11.43 -16.24 3.23
N GLN A 110 12.54 -15.82 2.60
CA GLN A 110 13.87 -15.80 3.22
C GLN A 110 14.11 -14.56 4.09
N VAL A 111 13.24 -13.56 4.01
CA VAL A 111 13.28 -12.36 4.84
C VAL A 111 11.94 -12.16 5.56
N SER A 112 11.97 -11.43 6.67
CA SER A 112 10.77 -11.07 7.43
C SER A 112 10.24 -9.71 7.01
N ILE A 113 8.92 -9.51 7.08
CA ILE A 113 8.28 -8.18 7.02
C ILE A 113 8.87 -7.19 8.04
N LEU A 114 9.45 -7.68 9.13
CA LEU A 114 10.03 -6.83 10.17
C LEU A 114 11.33 -6.13 9.75
N SER A 115 12.06 -6.69 8.79
CA SER A 115 13.42 -6.24 8.45
C SER A 115 13.72 -6.20 6.95
N GLY A 116 12.88 -6.82 6.13
CA GLY A 116 13.08 -6.91 4.69
C GLY A 116 12.95 -5.56 4.00
N GLN A 117 13.66 -5.44 2.88
CA GLN A 117 13.71 -4.25 2.03
C GLN A 117 13.29 -4.62 0.61
N GLY A 118 13.16 -3.60 -0.24
CA GLY A 118 12.65 -3.77 -1.60
C GLY A 118 11.13 -3.86 -1.64
N PRO A 119 10.55 -4.06 -2.84
CA PRO A 119 9.10 -4.05 -3.09
C PRO A 119 8.36 -5.02 -2.18
N THR A 120 7.16 -4.66 -1.77
CA THR A 120 6.23 -5.60 -1.16
C THR A 120 5.43 -6.35 -2.20
N VAL A 121 4.79 -7.45 -1.82
CA VAL A 121 4.01 -8.31 -2.72
C VAL A 121 3.05 -7.49 -3.59
N TRP A 122 2.23 -6.62 -2.98
CA TRP A 122 1.27 -5.83 -3.75
C TRP A 122 1.91 -4.80 -4.69
N GLU A 123 3.15 -4.37 -4.44
CA GLU A 123 3.85 -3.45 -5.35
C GLU A 123 4.39 -4.15 -6.60
N THR A 124 4.43 -5.48 -6.60
CA THR A 124 4.80 -6.26 -7.79
C THR A 124 3.64 -6.49 -8.75
N TYR A 125 2.42 -6.21 -8.30
CA TYR A 125 1.20 -6.33 -9.09
C TYR A 125 1.15 -5.26 -10.19
N PRO A 126 0.53 -5.54 -11.36
CA PRO A 126 0.33 -4.54 -12.41
C PRO A 126 -0.53 -3.37 -11.92
N GLU A 127 -0.24 -2.19 -12.44
CA GLU A 127 -1.15 -1.06 -12.35
C GLU A 127 -2.26 -1.17 -13.40
N ASP A 128 -3.35 -0.43 -13.22
CA ASP A 128 -4.44 -0.34 -14.19
C ASP A 128 -3.94 0.02 -15.60
N SER A 129 -3.03 0.98 -15.72
CA SER A 129 -2.45 1.40 -17.00
C SER A 129 -1.60 0.33 -17.71
N ASP A 130 -1.19 -0.72 -16.99
CA ASP A 130 -0.46 -1.86 -17.54
C ASP A 130 -1.40 -2.92 -18.12
N ILE A 131 -2.65 -2.94 -17.65
CA ILE A 131 -3.68 -3.89 -18.07
C ILE A 131 -4.59 -3.26 -19.13
N PHE A 132 -5.09 -2.06 -18.91
CA PHE A 132 -6.03 -1.40 -19.81
C PHE A 132 -5.29 -0.63 -20.92
N VAL A 133 -4.68 -1.41 -21.82
CA VAL A 133 -3.82 -0.93 -22.91
C VAL A 133 -4.61 -0.51 -24.14
N LYS A 134 -3.94 0.21 -25.06
CA LYS A 134 -4.55 0.73 -26.30
C LYS A 134 -5.12 -0.39 -27.19
N PRO A 135 -6.19 -0.13 -27.97
CA PRO A 135 -6.73 -1.08 -28.92
C PRO A 135 -5.65 -1.63 -29.88
N GLY A 136 -5.70 -2.93 -30.14
CA GLY A 136 -4.71 -3.63 -30.97
C GLY A 136 -3.43 -4.07 -30.23
N THR A 137 -3.28 -3.72 -28.94
CA THR A 137 -2.21 -4.23 -28.08
C THR A 137 -2.75 -5.19 -27.01
N LYS A 138 -1.86 -6.02 -26.47
CA LYS A 138 -2.16 -6.92 -25.34
C LYS A 138 -1.35 -6.50 -24.11
N PRO A 139 -1.89 -6.70 -22.90
CA PRO A 139 -1.13 -6.48 -21.67
C PRO A 139 0.13 -7.34 -21.64
N GLY A 140 1.13 -6.88 -20.89
CA GLY A 140 2.31 -7.67 -20.58
C GLY A 140 1.94 -8.97 -19.84
N ALA A 141 2.84 -9.95 -19.88
CA ALA A 141 2.71 -11.16 -19.07
C ALA A 141 2.80 -10.81 -17.58
N TRP A 142 2.18 -11.62 -16.71
CA TRP A 142 2.34 -11.47 -15.26
C TRP A 142 3.81 -11.34 -14.88
N CYS A 143 4.09 -10.46 -13.93
CA CYS A 143 5.43 -10.17 -13.43
C CYS A 143 6.44 -9.57 -14.44
N THR A 144 5.96 -8.91 -15.51
CA THR A 144 6.84 -8.20 -16.47
C THR A 144 6.73 -6.67 -16.44
N PHE A 145 5.83 -6.14 -15.61
CA PHE A 145 5.44 -4.72 -15.59
C PHE A 145 6.47 -3.76 -14.98
N SER A 146 7.42 -4.29 -14.20
CA SER A 146 8.49 -3.50 -13.58
C SER A 146 9.84 -3.62 -14.31
N THR A 147 9.88 -4.27 -15.48
CA THR A 147 11.11 -4.35 -16.28
C THR A 147 11.49 -2.96 -16.84
N PRO A 148 12.77 -2.69 -17.15
CA PRO A 148 13.17 -1.42 -17.77
C PRO A 148 12.39 -1.08 -19.04
N SER A 149 12.11 -2.08 -19.89
CA SER A 149 11.31 -1.88 -21.11
C SER A 149 9.83 -1.57 -20.81
N ALA A 150 9.25 -2.18 -19.76
CA ALA A 150 7.88 -1.86 -19.34
C ALA A 150 7.79 -0.44 -18.74
N MET A 151 8.78 -0.06 -17.92
CA MET A 151 8.92 1.30 -17.37
C MET A 151 9.05 2.35 -18.49
N GLU A 152 9.87 2.08 -19.51
CA GLU A 152 9.98 2.93 -20.69
C GLU A 152 8.66 3.04 -21.46
N ALA A 153 8.00 1.91 -21.72
CA ALA A 153 6.70 1.91 -22.38
C ALA A 153 5.67 2.74 -21.60
N LYS A 154 5.64 2.63 -20.27
CA LYS A 154 4.78 3.43 -19.38
C LYS A 154 5.04 4.92 -19.55
N LEU A 155 6.31 5.35 -19.48
CA LEU A 155 6.66 6.76 -19.65
C LEU A 155 6.37 7.30 -21.05
N ARG A 156 6.45 6.47 -22.09
CA ARG A 156 6.07 6.86 -23.46
C ARG A 156 4.56 7.09 -23.63
N ARG A 157 3.71 6.57 -22.71
CA ARG A 157 2.26 6.86 -22.71
C ARG A 157 1.94 8.28 -22.24
N LEU A 158 2.86 8.93 -21.51
CA LEU A 158 2.68 10.26 -20.94
C LEU A 158 2.92 11.35 -21.99
N THR A 159 1.84 11.89 -22.55
CA THR A 159 1.87 12.79 -23.72
C THR A 159 2.52 14.15 -23.46
N GLN A 160 2.55 14.61 -22.21
CA GLN A 160 3.19 15.88 -21.81
C GLN A 160 4.63 15.69 -21.33
N LEU A 161 5.15 14.45 -21.30
CA LEU A 161 6.52 14.17 -20.90
C LEU A 161 7.50 14.25 -22.09
N THR A 162 8.36 15.27 -22.07
CA THR A 162 9.40 15.48 -23.10
C THR A 162 10.44 14.34 -23.10
N GLU A 163 11.12 14.13 -24.23
CA GLU A 163 12.14 13.07 -24.33
C GLU A 163 13.29 13.25 -23.31
N PRO A 164 13.83 14.46 -23.07
CA PRO A 164 14.84 14.64 -22.02
C PRO A 164 14.34 14.26 -20.63
N ASN A 165 13.11 14.64 -20.28
CA ASN A 165 12.52 14.30 -18.98
C ASN A 165 12.22 12.80 -18.87
N ARG A 166 11.88 12.15 -19.98
CA ARG A 166 11.70 10.69 -20.04
C ARG A 166 13.00 9.94 -19.79
N LEU A 167 14.08 10.35 -20.44
CA LEU A 167 15.41 9.78 -20.21
C LEU A 167 15.86 10.00 -18.76
N ALA A 168 15.68 11.22 -18.23
CA ALA A 168 15.99 11.51 -16.83
C ALA A 168 15.18 10.64 -15.85
N ALA A 169 13.90 10.40 -16.14
CA ALA A 169 13.03 9.54 -15.34
C ALA A 169 13.47 8.07 -15.37
N LEU A 170 13.93 7.57 -16.52
CA LEU A 170 14.49 6.23 -16.66
C LEU A 170 15.83 6.07 -15.93
N ASP A 171 16.72 7.05 -16.09
CA ASP A 171 18.05 7.07 -15.47
C ASP A 171 17.99 7.26 -13.95
N ALA A 172 16.87 7.78 -13.42
CA ALA A 172 16.68 8.02 -11.99
C ALA A 172 16.58 6.72 -11.15
N ASN A 173 16.42 5.55 -11.80
CA ASN A 173 16.33 4.24 -11.14
C ASN A 173 15.36 4.25 -9.94
N VAL A 174 14.16 4.79 -10.17
CA VAL A 174 13.10 4.93 -9.15
C VAL A 174 12.30 3.64 -9.01
N ASP A 175 11.68 3.46 -7.85
CA ASP A 175 10.76 2.34 -7.60
C ASP A 175 9.39 2.59 -8.27
N LYS A 176 8.99 3.86 -8.44
CA LYS A 176 7.64 4.23 -8.87
C LYS A 176 7.59 5.45 -9.80
N PHE A 177 6.65 5.39 -10.74
CA PHE A 177 6.15 6.55 -11.50
C PHE A 177 4.72 6.85 -11.05
N LEU A 178 4.52 7.96 -10.33
CA LEU A 178 3.25 8.30 -9.71
C LEU A 178 2.59 9.48 -10.43
N VAL A 179 1.54 9.17 -11.20
CA VAL A 179 0.87 10.13 -12.09
C VAL A 179 -0.44 10.69 -11.53
N SER A 180 -1.15 9.90 -10.72
CA SER A 180 -2.49 10.25 -10.26
C SER A 180 -2.43 11.13 -9.03
N ASP A 181 -2.75 12.40 -9.19
CA ASP A 181 -2.94 13.39 -8.11
C ASP A 181 -4.41 13.49 -7.66
N SER A 182 -5.32 12.94 -8.46
CA SER A 182 -6.74 12.78 -8.15
C SER A 182 -7.03 11.43 -7.50
N LYS A 183 -8.12 11.39 -6.72
CA LYS A 183 -8.62 10.15 -6.10
C LYS A 183 -9.36 9.24 -7.09
N ALA A 184 -9.66 9.71 -8.29
CA ALA A 184 -10.13 8.93 -9.42
C ALA A 184 -9.42 9.41 -10.69
N SER A 185 -9.25 8.52 -11.66
CA SER A 185 -8.61 8.88 -12.92
C SER A 185 -9.44 9.91 -13.68
N ALA A 186 -8.78 10.65 -14.58
CA ALA A 186 -9.46 11.56 -15.48
C ALA A 186 -10.59 10.88 -16.27
N ALA A 187 -10.41 9.62 -16.69
CA ALA A 187 -11.42 8.85 -17.42
C ALA A 187 -12.68 8.58 -16.58
N ILE A 188 -12.52 8.28 -15.29
CA ILE A 188 -13.65 8.08 -14.38
C ILE A 188 -14.36 9.42 -14.13
N THR A 189 -13.60 10.48 -13.83
CA THR A 189 -14.15 11.82 -13.59
C THR A 189 -14.91 12.37 -14.79
N GLU A 190 -14.38 12.20 -16.01
CA GLU A 190 -15.03 12.65 -17.25
C GLU A 190 -16.35 11.92 -17.50
N ARG A 191 -16.37 10.59 -17.29
CA ARG A 191 -17.56 9.76 -17.52
C ARG A 191 -18.59 9.87 -16.39
N PHE A 192 -18.14 10.19 -15.17
CA PHE A 192 -18.95 10.24 -13.96
C PHE A 192 -18.57 11.46 -13.11
N PRO A 193 -18.99 12.67 -13.50
CA PRO A 193 -18.65 13.90 -12.77
C PRO A 193 -19.17 13.90 -11.31
N ASP A 194 -20.22 13.14 -11.02
CA ASP A 194 -20.72 12.96 -9.66
C ASP A 194 -19.73 12.20 -8.75
N ILE A 195 -18.86 11.36 -9.33
CA ILE A 195 -17.76 10.72 -8.58
C ILE A 195 -16.72 11.77 -8.18
N GLU A 196 -16.40 12.74 -9.04
CA GLU A 196 -15.50 13.85 -8.70
C GLU A 196 -16.05 14.67 -7.53
N GLN A 197 -17.36 14.94 -7.55
CA GLN A 197 -18.03 15.61 -6.43
C GLN A 197 -17.98 14.77 -5.13
N ALA A 198 -18.02 13.44 -5.25
CA ALA A 198 -17.95 12.53 -4.11
C ALA A 198 -16.51 12.40 -3.54
N ILE A 199 -15.47 12.31 -4.37
CA ILE A 199 -14.10 12.12 -3.88
C ILE A 199 -13.38 13.44 -3.58
N GLY A 200 -13.81 14.54 -4.22
CA GLY A 200 -13.20 15.87 -4.19
C GLY A 200 -11.88 15.99 -4.97
N GLY A 201 -11.28 17.19 -4.96
CA GLY A 201 -9.99 17.45 -5.61
C GLY A 201 -8.76 16.80 -4.93
N PRO A 202 -7.53 17.24 -5.25
CA PRO A 202 -6.30 16.67 -4.71
C PRO A 202 -6.12 16.94 -3.20
N LEU A 203 -5.58 15.99 -2.45
CA LEU A 203 -5.25 16.20 -1.04
C LEU A 203 -3.89 16.90 -0.92
N THR A 204 -3.87 18.15 -0.45
CA THR A 204 -2.63 18.92 -0.23
C THR A 204 -2.08 18.70 1.19
N ASP A 205 -0.84 18.25 1.31
CA ASP A 205 -0.13 18.01 2.58
C ASP A 205 0.37 19.31 3.26
N GLN A 206 0.92 19.18 4.47
CA GLN A 206 1.43 20.34 5.23
C GLN A 206 2.67 21.02 4.61
N ASN A 207 3.29 20.42 3.57
CA ASN A 207 4.37 21.01 2.80
C ASN A 207 3.89 21.58 1.45
N GLY A 208 2.56 21.63 1.21
CA GLY A 208 1.99 22.12 -0.05
C GLY A 208 2.10 21.14 -1.22
N ARG A 209 2.36 19.85 -0.95
CA ARG A 209 2.46 18.79 -1.97
C ARG A 209 1.15 18.02 -2.08
N PHE A 210 0.78 17.60 -3.28
CA PHE A 210 -0.38 16.74 -3.49
C PHE A 210 -0.04 15.30 -3.06
N VAL A 211 -0.98 14.62 -2.44
CA VAL A 211 -0.94 13.17 -2.26
C VAL A 211 -1.14 12.51 -3.62
N ARG A 212 -0.36 11.45 -3.89
CA ARG A 212 -0.47 10.66 -5.12
C ARG A 212 -1.17 9.33 -4.84
N TYR A 213 -1.90 8.84 -5.82
CA TYR A 213 -2.65 7.60 -5.73
C TYR A 213 -2.14 6.59 -6.76
N GLU A 214 -2.12 5.32 -6.39
CA GLU A 214 -1.90 4.21 -7.33
C GLU A 214 -2.94 3.11 -7.10
N LYS A 215 -3.28 2.40 -8.17
CA LYS A 215 -4.23 1.28 -8.17
C LYS A 215 -3.53 0.06 -8.77
N ARG A 216 -3.65 -1.10 -8.15
CA ARG A 216 -3.05 -2.37 -8.60
C ARG A 216 -4.02 -3.53 -8.42
N LEU A 217 -3.89 -4.57 -9.24
CA LEU A 217 -4.73 -5.77 -9.20
C LEU A 217 -3.91 -7.06 -9.13
N ASN A 218 -4.39 -8.08 -8.44
CA ASN A 218 -3.65 -9.32 -8.21
C ASN A 218 -3.66 -10.30 -9.42
N GLU A 219 -2.96 -11.42 -9.28
CA GLU A 219 -2.79 -12.41 -10.36
C GLU A 219 -4.12 -13.07 -10.78
N ASP A 220 -5.00 -13.38 -9.82
CA ASP A 220 -6.29 -14.01 -10.10
C ASP A 220 -7.20 -13.09 -10.92
N GLU A 221 -7.24 -11.80 -10.58
CA GLU A 221 -7.95 -10.80 -11.35
C GLU A 221 -7.32 -10.60 -12.73
N TYR A 222 -5.99 -10.51 -12.80
CA TYR A 222 -5.25 -10.45 -14.08
C TYR A 222 -5.63 -11.63 -14.98
N ASN A 223 -5.57 -12.86 -14.47
CA ASN A 223 -5.90 -14.07 -15.21
C ASN A 223 -7.34 -14.05 -15.72
N TYR A 224 -8.28 -13.56 -14.89
CA TYR A 224 -9.67 -13.38 -15.31
C TYR A 224 -9.79 -12.39 -16.48
N LEU A 225 -9.14 -11.22 -16.37
CA LEU A 225 -9.18 -10.19 -17.40
C LEU A 225 -8.58 -10.67 -18.73
N ILE A 226 -7.43 -11.35 -18.69
CA ILE A 226 -6.76 -11.89 -19.87
C ILE A 226 -7.51 -13.08 -20.48
N THR A 227 -8.03 -13.99 -19.66
CA THR A 227 -8.76 -15.16 -20.18
C THR A 227 -10.03 -14.74 -20.92
N ASN A 228 -10.72 -13.71 -20.42
CA ASN A 228 -12.03 -13.30 -20.91
C ASN A 228 -11.97 -12.08 -21.87
N ASN A 229 -10.78 -11.66 -22.29
CA ASN A 229 -10.59 -10.51 -23.18
C ASN A 229 -11.15 -9.19 -22.62
N LEU A 230 -11.17 -9.02 -21.29
CA LEU A 230 -11.84 -7.89 -20.62
C LEU A 230 -10.95 -6.66 -20.41
N TRP A 231 -9.67 -6.74 -20.77
CA TRP A 231 -8.73 -5.62 -20.68
C TRP A 231 -9.01 -4.49 -21.70
N ASN A 232 -9.89 -4.71 -22.69
CA ASN A 232 -10.26 -3.74 -23.71
C ASN A 232 -11.78 -3.54 -23.76
N ALA A 233 -12.22 -2.35 -24.19
CA ALA A 233 -13.65 -1.98 -24.17
C ALA A 233 -14.51 -2.90 -25.06
N ALA A 234 -13.96 -3.36 -26.18
CA ALA A 234 -14.66 -4.27 -27.10
C ALA A 234 -15.03 -5.60 -26.43
N GLY A 235 -14.10 -6.20 -25.67
CA GLY A 235 -14.38 -7.44 -24.93
C GLY A 235 -15.39 -7.26 -23.80
N GLN A 236 -15.46 -6.07 -23.18
CA GLN A 236 -16.43 -5.80 -22.12
C GLN A 236 -17.87 -5.61 -22.62
N THR A 237 -18.06 -5.19 -23.88
CA THR A 237 -19.36 -4.71 -24.40
C THR A 237 -20.53 -5.66 -24.13
N LYS A 238 -20.33 -6.97 -24.31
CA LYS A 238 -21.37 -8.00 -24.08
C LYS A 238 -21.06 -8.94 -22.93
N ALA A 239 -19.95 -8.74 -22.23
CA ALA A 239 -19.56 -9.59 -21.11
C ALA A 239 -20.42 -9.29 -19.87
N THR A 240 -20.77 -10.35 -19.14
CA THR A 240 -21.14 -10.25 -17.73
C THR A 240 -19.85 -10.34 -16.92
N ILE A 241 -19.54 -9.29 -16.18
CA ILE A 241 -18.35 -9.26 -15.32
C ILE A 241 -18.73 -9.89 -13.98
N SER A 242 -17.97 -10.91 -13.59
CA SER A 242 -18.04 -11.58 -12.30
C SER A 242 -16.65 -12.08 -11.95
N PHE A 243 -15.97 -11.34 -11.08
CA PHE A 243 -14.60 -11.61 -10.70
C PHE A 243 -14.47 -12.91 -9.90
N PRO A 244 -13.30 -13.56 -9.96
CA PRO A 244 -13.05 -14.83 -9.28
C PRO A 244 -13.15 -14.70 -7.75
N THR A 245 -13.71 -15.73 -7.11
CA THR A 245 -13.92 -15.78 -5.66
C THR A 245 -12.88 -16.64 -4.93
N GLY A 246 -11.99 -17.30 -5.67
CA GLY A 246 -10.90 -18.08 -5.10
C GLY A 246 -10.85 -19.51 -5.61
N PRO A 247 -10.10 -20.39 -4.91
CA PRO A 247 -9.70 -21.69 -5.43
C PRO A 247 -10.83 -22.72 -5.47
N THR A 248 -11.96 -22.50 -4.79
CA THR A 248 -13.06 -23.48 -4.73
C THR A 248 -14.20 -23.16 -5.69
N GLN A 249 -14.11 -22.05 -6.44
CA GLN A 249 -15.14 -21.59 -7.36
C GLN A 249 -15.39 -22.60 -8.50
N ASN A 250 -16.62 -23.10 -8.60
CA ASN A 250 -17.02 -24.09 -9.60
C ASN A 250 -18.46 -23.86 -10.12
N PRO A 251 -18.69 -23.69 -11.44
CA PRO A 251 -17.67 -23.52 -12.48
C PRO A 251 -16.88 -22.23 -12.27
N GLY A 252 -15.57 -22.29 -12.48
CA GLY A 252 -14.72 -21.11 -12.35
C GLY A 252 -14.70 -20.24 -13.61
N PRO A 253 -14.42 -18.92 -13.49
CA PRO A 253 -14.55 -17.96 -14.59
C PRO A 253 -13.36 -17.96 -15.55
N CYS A 254 -12.35 -18.82 -15.35
CA CYS A 254 -11.22 -19.00 -16.25
C CYS A 254 -11.35 -20.35 -16.97
N ASN A 255 -12.15 -20.39 -18.04
CA ASN A 255 -12.43 -21.58 -18.86
C ASN A 255 -13.01 -22.76 -18.06
N GLY A 256 -13.90 -22.48 -17.11
CA GLY A 256 -14.52 -23.49 -16.24
C GLY A 256 -13.68 -23.86 -15.01
N GLN A 257 -12.51 -23.24 -14.83
CA GLN A 257 -11.61 -23.44 -13.68
C GLN A 257 -11.45 -22.15 -12.86
N PRO A 258 -11.06 -22.24 -11.57
CA PRO A 258 -10.61 -21.09 -10.80
C PRO A 258 -9.50 -20.31 -11.51
N CYS A 259 -9.48 -18.99 -11.35
CA CYS A 259 -8.46 -18.13 -11.97
C CYS A 259 -7.13 -18.07 -11.21
N GLY A 260 -7.08 -18.64 -10.01
CA GLY A 260 -5.91 -18.71 -9.16
C GLY A 260 -6.26 -19.14 -7.74
N PRO A 261 -5.30 -19.05 -6.81
CA PRO A 261 -5.46 -19.59 -5.46
C PRO A 261 -6.10 -18.64 -4.45
N VAL A 262 -6.44 -17.40 -4.82
CA VAL A 262 -6.78 -16.33 -3.84
C VAL A 262 -8.17 -15.73 -4.03
N GLY A 263 -8.60 -15.51 -5.27
CA GLY A 263 -9.74 -14.63 -5.60
C GLY A 263 -9.27 -13.24 -6.04
N ALA A 264 -10.16 -12.46 -6.67
CA ALA A 264 -9.82 -11.15 -7.18
C ALA A 264 -9.52 -10.15 -6.05
N MET A 265 -8.54 -9.29 -6.28
CA MET A 265 -8.13 -8.29 -5.32
C MET A 265 -7.60 -7.04 -6.01
N GLU A 266 -8.04 -5.88 -5.52
CA GLU A 266 -7.49 -4.59 -5.89
C GLU A 266 -6.91 -3.89 -4.67
N VAL A 267 -5.81 -3.17 -4.89
CA VAL A 267 -5.17 -2.31 -3.90
C VAL A 267 -5.17 -0.90 -4.43
N LYS A 268 -5.59 0.05 -3.58
CA LYS A 268 -5.44 1.48 -3.84
C LYS A 268 -4.61 2.11 -2.73
N ALA A 269 -3.50 2.74 -3.08
CA ALA A 269 -2.56 3.32 -2.11
C ALA A 269 -2.44 4.83 -2.28
N ALA A 270 -2.29 5.53 -1.17
CA ALA A 270 -2.03 6.97 -1.10
C ALA A 270 -0.60 7.23 -0.62
N TRP A 271 0.10 8.11 -1.33
CA TRP A 271 1.52 8.41 -1.17
C TRP A 271 1.75 9.90 -0.94
N LYS A 272 2.41 10.22 0.18
CA LYS A 272 2.83 11.58 0.53
C LYS A 272 4.28 11.79 0.11
N VAL A 273 4.60 12.93 -0.50
CA VAL A 273 6.01 13.34 -0.68
C VAL A 273 6.57 13.74 0.69
N LEU A 274 7.62 13.07 1.14
CA LEU A 274 8.18 13.27 2.47
C LEU A 274 9.22 14.40 2.48
N SER A 275 9.14 15.24 3.50
CA SER A 275 10.23 16.17 3.86
C SER A 275 11.46 15.41 4.34
N ALA A 276 12.62 16.08 4.34
CA ALA A 276 13.85 15.52 4.90
C ALA A 276 13.69 15.08 6.37
N GLN A 277 12.90 15.82 7.16
CA GLN A 277 12.61 15.49 8.54
C GLN A 277 11.79 14.19 8.65
N GLU A 278 10.74 14.04 7.85
CA GLU A 278 9.91 12.83 7.85
C GLU A 278 10.69 11.58 7.39
N VAL A 279 11.57 11.73 6.39
CA VAL A 279 12.49 10.66 5.97
C VAL A 279 13.41 10.26 7.14
N SER A 280 13.99 11.25 7.83
CA SER A 280 14.87 10.97 8.98
C SER A 280 14.14 10.33 10.16
N GLY A 281 12.84 10.58 10.30
CA GLY A 281 11.99 10.02 11.35
C GLY A 281 11.70 8.52 11.17
N LYS A 282 11.88 7.96 9.96
CA LYS A 282 11.72 6.52 9.65
C LYS A 282 10.36 5.93 10.10
N ARG A 283 9.30 6.75 10.07
CA ARG A 283 7.93 6.34 10.48
C ARG A 283 7.10 5.79 9.33
N PHE A 284 7.49 6.07 8.09
CA PHE A 284 6.76 5.68 6.89
C PHE A 284 7.43 4.50 6.21
N TYR A 285 6.63 3.65 5.58
CA TYR A 285 7.10 2.82 4.49
C TYR A 285 7.43 3.70 3.28
N THR A 286 8.67 3.64 2.79
CA THR A 286 9.17 4.62 1.80
C THR A 286 9.59 4.02 0.48
N ARG A 287 9.44 4.81 -0.58
CA ARG A 287 9.88 4.51 -1.95
C ARG A 287 10.51 5.72 -2.60
N LYS A 288 11.45 5.48 -3.52
CA LYS A 288 11.89 6.51 -4.47
C LYS A 288 10.88 6.57 -5.62
N ALA A 289 10.37 7.76 -5.89
CA ALA A 289 9.39 7.97 -6.93
C ALA A 289 9.73 9.17 -7.79
N TRP A 290 9.37 9.08 -9.06
CA TRP A 290 9.21 10.24 -9.92
C TRP A 290 7.74 10.60 -9.96
N VAL A 291 7.41 11.83 -9.56
CA VAL A 291 6.02 12.30 -9.41
C VAL A 291 5.62 13.25 -10.52
N PHE A 292 4.39 13.11 -11.01
CA PHE A 292 3.81 13.97 -12.04
C PHE A 292 2.67 14.81 -11.45
N ASN A 293 2.37 15.93 -12.09
CA ASN A 293 1.28 16.82 -11.70
C ASN A 293 -0.08 16.30 -12.18
N ASN A 294 -0.14 15.45 -13.22
CA ASN A 294 -1.39 14.90 -13.72
C ASN A 294 -1.15 13.60 -14.53
N ASP A 295 -2.25 12.95 -14.89
CA ASP A 295 -2.28 11.70 -15.67
C ASP A 295 -1.73 11.84 -17.11
N SER A 296 -1.67 13.06 -17.66
CA SER A 296 -1.04 13.33 -18.97
C SER A 296 0.50 13.40 -18.89
N GLY A 297 1.06 13.39 -17.67
CA GLY A 297 2.49 13.41 -17.41
C GLY A 297 3.11 14.79 -17.44
N ALA A 298 2.35 15.85 -17.14
CA ALA A 298 2.96 17.11 -16.75
C ALA A 298 3.93 16.84 -15.58
N PRO A 299 5.22 17.17 -15.68
CA PRO A 299 6.14 17.00 -14.55
C PRO A 299 5.63 17.79 -13.34
N SER A 300 5.67 17.18 -12.14
CA SER A 300 5.53 17.97 -10.92
C SER A 300 6.67 18.99 -10.88
N PRO A 301 6.39 20.29 -10.72
CA PRO A 301 7.45 21.29 -10.62
C PRO A 301 8.36 21.01 -9.42
N GLY A 302 9.64 21.35 -9.52
CA GLY A 302 10.64 21.07 -8.48
C GLY A 302 11.43 19.78 -8.71
N THR A 303 12.08 19.30 -7.64
CA THR A 303 13.05 18.21 -7.73
C THR A 303 12.39 16.85 -7.90
N ASN A 304 12.89 16.07 -8.86
CA ASN A 304 12.69 14.65 -8.98
C ASN A 304 14.06 13.94 -9.09
N PRO A 305 14.20 12.68 -8.64
CA PRO A 305 13.20 11.90 -7.92
C PRO A 305 13.01 12.36 -6.46
N VAL A 306 11.85 12.02 -5.88
CA VAL A 306 11.51 12.31 -4.48
C VAL A 306 11.41 11.03 -3.64
N THR A 307 11.39 11.17 -2.33
CA THR A 307 11.04 10.06 -1.42
C THR A 307 9.58 10.21 -1.03
N VAL A 308 8.78 9.17 -1.28
CA VAL A 308 7.37 9.11 -0.89
C VAL A 308 7.16 8.15 0.27
N GLY A 309 6.15 8.41 1.09
CA GLY A 309 5.71 7.57 2.20
C GLY A 309 4.26 7.12 2.02
N LEU A 310 3.99 5.85 2.28
CA LEU A 310 2.62 5.32 2.26
C LEU A 310 1.82 5.93 3.42
N VAL A 311 0.68 6.54 3.13
CA VAL A 311 -0.18 7.22 4.12
C VAL A 311 -1.59 6.64 4.21
N GLY A 312 -2.04 5.91 3.20
CA GLY A 312 -3.33 5.21 3.22
C GLY A 312 -3.35 4.05 2.24
N MET A 313 -4.13 3.02 2.54
CA MET A 313 -4.23 1.81 1.72
C MET A 313 -5.63 1.22 1.83
N HIS A 314 -6.28 1.05 0.69
CA HIS A 314 -7.46 0.20 0.54
C HIS A 314 -7.02 -1.14 -0.03
N ILE A 315 -7.58 -2.21 0.54
CA ILE A 315 -7.45 -3.56 0.01
C ILE A 315 -8.87 -4.09 -0.12
N ILE A 316 -9.27 -4.37 -1.36
CA ILE A 316 -10.55 -5.03 -1.63
C ILE A 316 -10.28 -6.44 -2.09
N HIS A 317 -11.02 -7.42 -1.57
CA HIS A 317 -10.77 -8.82 -1.88
C HIS A 317 -12.10 -9.58 -1.96
N LYS A 318 -12.34 -10.19 -3.12
CA LYS A 318 -13.48 -11.06 -3.37
C LYS A 318 -13.16 -12.51 -2.98
N THR A 319 -14.03 -13.10 -2.17
CA THR A 319 -13.85 -14.46 -1.66
C THR A 319 -15.11 -15.30 -1.88
N ASP A 320 -15.04 -16.61 -1.60
CA ASP A 320 -16.16 -17.52 -1.75
C ASP A 320 -17.32 -17.17 -0.79
N THR A 321 -17.01 -16.74 0.44
CA THR A 321 -18.04 -16.30 1.39
C THR A 321 -18.45 -14.83 1.23
N GLN A 322 -17.66 -14.01 0.52
CA GLN A 322 -17.91 -12.58 0.35
C GLN A 322 -17.92 -12.15 -1.11
N SER A 323 -19.08 -12.36 -1.75
CA SER A 323 -19.31 -12.00 -3.15
C SER A 323 -19.45 -10.50 -3.40
N THR A 324 -19.68 -9.68 -2.36
CA THR A 324 -19.68 -8.20 -2.46
C THR A 324 -18.34 -7.57 -2.09
N TRP A 325 -17.28 -8.38 -2.05
CA TRP A 325 -15.92 -8.02 -1.64
C TRP A 325 -15.80 -7.63 -0.16
N PHE A 326 -14.67 -7.97 0.45
CA PHE A 326 -14.22 -7.34 1.69
C PHE A 326 -13.55 -6.01 1.35
N TRP A 327 -13.82 -4.96 2.12
CA TRP A 327 -13.33 -3.59 1.88
C TRP A 327 -12.51 -3.11 3.07
N SER A 328 -11.23 -3.43 3.07
CA SER A 328 -10.32 -3.13 4.18
C SER A 328 -9.66 -1.77 3.96
N THR A 329 -9.58 -0.93 4.99
CA THR A 329 -8.89 0.35 4.90
C THR A 329 -7.92 0.60 6.05
N PHE A 330 -6.68 0.92 5.68
CA PHE A 330 -5.55 1.16 6.59
C PHE A 330 -5.01 2.57 6.41
N GLU A 331 -4.48 3.12 7.50
CA GLU A 331 -3.88 4.45 7.52
C GLU A 331 -2.58 4.49 8.29
N GLN A 332 -1.72 5.42 7.91
CA GLN A 332 -0.57 5.79 8.73
C GLN A 332 -1.05 6.63 9.93
N VAL A 333 -0.55 6.30 11.12
CA VAL A 333 -1.09 6.79 12.40
C VAL A 333 -0.92 8.30 12.65
N ASP A 334 -0.03 8.95 11.90
CA ASP A 334 0.27 10.39 12.02
C ASP A 334 -0.56 11.26 11.06
N ASN A 335 -1.47 10.65 10.27
CA ASN A 335 -2.27 11.38 9.27
C ASN A 335 -3.01 12.59 9.86
N THR A 336 -3.71 12.41 10.98
CA THR A 336 -4.50 13.47 11.62
C THR A 336 -3.72 14.25 12.68
N THR A 337 -2.40 14.09 12.74
CA THR A 337 -1.54 14.77 13.72
C THR A 337 -0.46 15.59 13.03
N SER A 338 0.61 14.98 12.51
CA SER A 338 1.74 15.72 11.92
C SER A 338 1.80 15.66 10.40
N SER A 339 1.16 14.68 9.76
CA SER A 339 1.28 14.52 8.29
C SER A 339 0.37 15.48 7.53
N PHE A 340 -0.87 15.67 8.01
CA PHE A 340 -1.90 16.49 7.35
C PHE A 340 -2.64 17.43 8.31
N PHE A 341 -2.13 17.62 9.51
CA PHE A 341 -2.75 18.52 10.50
C PHE A 341 -1.70 19.44 11.11
N ASN A 342 -2.11 20.68 11.37
CA ASN A 342 -1.31 21.70 12.03
C ASN A 342 -2.19 22.43 13.03
N ALA A 343 -1.97 22.13 14.32
CA ALA A 343 -2.68 22.75 15.43
C ALA A 343 -2.56 24.29 15.47
N HIS A 344 -1.58 24.87 14.78
CA HIS A 344 -1.33 26.32 14.73
C HIS A 344 -2.05 27.02 13.56
N CYS A 345 -3.01 26.35 12.89
CA CYS A 345 -3.91 27.01 11.94
C CYS A 345 -5.37 27.09 12.45
N PRO A 346 -5.70 28.02 13.37
CA PRO A 346 -7.04 28.08 13.97
C PRO A 346 -8.15 28.48 12.99
N ASN A 347 -7.81 29.16 11.89
CA ASN A 347 -8.79 29.60 10.89
C ASN A 347 -8.97 28.60 9.73
N CYS A 348 -8.18 27.52 9.72
CA CYS A 348 -8.30 26.51 8.69
C CYS A 348 -9.54 25.63 8.96
N GLN A 349 -10.39 25.47 7.94
CA GLN A 349 -11.54 24.57 8.03
C GLN A 349 -11.07 23.12 7.91
N PRO A 350 -11.46 22.23 8.86
CA PRO A 350 -11.13 20.82 8.77
C PRO A 350 -11.70 20.18 7.50
N ASN A 351 -10.94 19.26 6.90
CA ASN A 351 -11.38 18.41 5.79
C ASN A 351 -11.98 19.20 4.61
N LYS A 352 -11.43 20.37 4.29
CA LYS A 352 -11.87 21.19 3.16
C LYS A 352 -10.81 21.18 2.06
N GLN A 353 -11.23 20.98 0.82
CA GLN A 353 -10.37 21.13 -0.35
C GLN A 353 -9.90 22.59 -0.47
N THR A 354 -8.60 22.77 -0.71
CA THR A 354 -7.90 24.06 -0.74
C THR A 354 -7.26 24.38 -2.10
N ALA A 355 -7.05 23.38 -2.96
CA ALA A 355 -6.46 23.57 -4.27
C ALA A 355 -7.44 24.22 -5.25
N SER A 356 -6.91 25.07 -6.15
CA SER A 356 -7.69 25.75 -7.18
C SER A 356 -7.56 25.04 -8.53
N GLN A 357 -8.65 25.00 -9.31
CA GLN A 357 -8.62 24.47 -10.67
C GLN A 357 -8.06 25.50 -11.68
N PRO A 358 -7.35 25.08 -12.74
CA PRO A 358 -6.87 23.70 -12.96
C PRO A 358 -5.79 23.32 -11.93
N TYR A 359 -5.86 22.10 -11.40
CA TYR A 359 -4.99 21.67 -10.31
C TYR A 359 -3.52 21.65 -10.76
N THR A 360 -2.73 22.48 -10.08
CA THR A 360 -1.27 22.55 -10.24
C THR A 360 -0.65 22.53 -8.86
N GLU A 361 0.21 21.56 -8.58
CA GLU A 361 0.75 21.29 -7.24
C GLU A 361 1.63 22.43 -6.74
N LEU A 362 2.63 22.79 -7.55
CA LEU A 362 3.71 23.72 -7.19
C LEU A 362 3.88 24.81 -8.26
N ALA A 363 4.46 25.93 -7.86
CA ALA A 363 4.88 26.99 -8.76
C ALA A 363 6.10 26.54 -9.57
N PRO A 364 6.42 27.18 -10.71
CA PRO A 364 7.60 26.82 -11.52
C PRO A 364 8.94 26.89 -10.76
N ASP A 365 9.02 27.71 -9.71
CA ASP A 365 10.19 27.82 -8.83
C ASP A 365 10.21 26.75 -7.71
N GLY A 366 9.21 25.87 -7.66
CA GLY A 366 9.04 24.83 -6.65
C GLY A 366 8.32 25.28 -5.38
N GLY A 367 7.86 26.53 -5.29
CA GLY A 367 7.10 27.04 -4.15
C GLY A 367 5.68 26.45 -4.06
N PRO A 368 5.08 26.36 -2.86
CA PRO A 368 3.73 25.86 -2.69
C PRO A 368 2.69 26.83 -3.28
N LEU A 369 1.78 26.34 -4.12
CA LEU A 369 0.66 27.12 -4.67
C LEU A 369 -0.63 26.97 -3.87
N ASN A 370 -0.80 25.83 -3.21
CA ASN A 370 -2.06 25.44 -2.58
C ASN A 370 -1.88 25.45 -1.06
N ALA A 371 -2.85 26.00 -0.34
CA ALA A 371 -2.85 25.91 1.11
C ALA A 371 -2.98 24.44 1.55
N PRO A 372 -2.34 24.00 2.64
CA PRO A 372 -2.54 22.65 3.16
C PRO A 372 -3.98 22.35 3.57
N VAL A 373 -4.46 21.14 3.29
CA VAL A 373 -5.72 20.64 3.86
C VAL A 373 -5.46 20.28 5.33
N GLN A 374 -6.33 20.73 6.24
CA GLN A 374 -6.29 20.31 7.65
C GLN A 374 -7.13 19.06 7.84
N VAL A 375 -6.51 17.90 7.76
CA VAL A 375 -7.21 16.62 7.86
C VAL A 375 -7.47 16.28 9.31
N THR A 376 -8.75 16.08 9.63
CA THR A 376 -9.20 15.60 10.94
C THR A 376 -10.06 14.36 10.77
N ARG A 377 -10.14 13.55 11.83
CA ARG A 377 -11.02 12.39 11.87
C ARG A 377 -12.46 12.86 12.12
N ALA A 378 -13.32 12.75 11.11
CA ALA A 378 -14.76 13.02 11.24
C ALA A 378 -15.57 11.73 11.45
N THR A 379 -15.18 10.63 10.80
CA THR A 379 -15.74 9.29 11.02
C THR A 379 -14.80 8.49 11.91
N PRO A 380 -15.21 8.07 13.13
CA PRO A 380 -14.32 7.35 14.06
C PRO A 380 -13.70 6.07 13.47
N ILE A 381 -12.56 5.67 14.03
CA ILE A 381 -12.00 4.32 13.79
C ILE A 381 -12.97 3.31 14.43
N GLN A 382 -13.40 2.34 13.65
CA GLN A 382 -14.41 1.34 14.05
C GLN A 382 -13.79 0.00 14.41
N ALA A 383 -12.57 -0.29 13.93
CA ALA A 383 -11.77 -1.43 14.34
C ALA A 383 -11.46 -1.35 15.83
N ASP A 384 -11.44 -2.52 16.48
CA ASP A 384 -11.12 -2.63 17.91
C ASP A 384 -9.70 -2.05 18.18
N PRO A 385 -9.57 -1.05 19.06
CA PRO A 385 -8.28 -0.45 19.37
C PRO A 385 -7.29 -1.46 19.98
N THR A 386 -7.77 -2.47 20.70
CA THR A 386 -6.94 -3.55 21.26
C THR A 386 -6.38 -4.46 20.18
N LEU A 387 -7.15 -4.69 19.10
CA LEU A 387 -6.71 -5.44 17.94
C LEU A 387 -5.62 -4.68 17.17
N ASN A 388 -5.82 -3.39 16.92
CA ASN A 388 -4.81 -2.52 16.32
C ASN A 388 -3.54 -2.48 17.18
N ALA A 389 -3.66 -2.32 18.50
CA ALA A 389 -2.52 -2.33 19.41
C ALA A 389 -1.76 -3.67 19.37
N TYR A 390 -2.48 -4.79 19.28
CA TYR A 390 -1.90 -6.12 19.19
C TYR A 390 -1.08 -6.33 17.91
N TYR A 391 -1.65 -6.10 16.73
CA TYR A 391 -0.93 -6.27 15.46
C TYR A 391 0.24 -5.29 15.30
N ARG A 392 0.08 -4.05 15.76
CA ARG A 392 1.20 -3.09 15.79
C ARG A 392 2.29 -3.53 16.77
N GLY A 393 1.93 -4.21 17.86
CA GLY A 393 2.86 -4.88 18.77
C GLY A 393 3.65 -5.99 18.09
N LEU A 394 2.99 -6.87 17.33
CA LEU A 394 3.63 -7.92 16.52
C LEU A 394 4.60 -7.35 15.48
N LEU A 395 4.26 -6.19 14.91
CA LEU A 395 5.04 -5.50 13.89
C LEU A 395 6.10 -4.54 14.47
N LYS A 396 6.25 -4.47 15.80
CA LYS A 396 7.17 -3.56 16.47
C LYS A 396 8.60 -3.76 15.98
N GLY A 397 9.31 -2.65 15.79
CA GLY A 397 10.65 -2.64 15.20
C GLY A 397 10.67 -2.49 13.68
N SER A 398 9.50 -2.52 13.03
CA SER A 398 9.34 -2.23 11.60
C SER A 398 8.49 -0.97 11.38
N VAL A 399 8.53 -0.43 10.15
CA VAL A 399 7.68 0.70 9.74
C VAL A 399 6.19 0.36 9.82
N TRP A 400 5.83 -0.91 9.69
CA TRP A 400 4.44 -1.40 9.66
C TRP A 400 3.72 -1.23 11.01
N ALA A 401 4.44 -1.11 12.12
CA ALA A 401 3.86 -0.74 13.42
C ALA A 401 3.28 0.70 13.47
N ASN A 402 3.53 1.52 12.45
CA ASN A 402 2.98 2.88 12.32
C ASN A 402 1.74 2.93 11.42
N TYR A 403 1.13 1.79 11.13
CA TYR A 403 -0.12 1.68 10.38
C TYR A 403 -1.20 1.05 11.26
N GLN A 404 -2.46 1.36 11.00
CA GLN A 404 -3.60 0.80 11.72
C GLN A 404 -4.79 0.59 10.79
N LEU A 405 -5.59 -0.44 11.09
CA LEU A 405 -6.86 -0.68 10.44
C LEU A 405 -7.88 0.35 10.93
N ILE A 406 -8.65 0.92 10.02
CA ILE A 406 -9.80 1.75 10.36
C ILE A 406 -11.03 0.89 10.61
N SER A 407 -11.32 -0.04 9.68
CA SER A 407 -12.22 -1.18 9.79
C SER A 407 -12.20 -1.92 8.44
N THR A 408 -12.96 -3.00 8.36
CA THR A 408 -13.31 -3.65 7.11
C THR A 408 -14.81 -3.61 6.87
N GLN A 409 -15.24 -3.07 5.73
CA GLN A 409 -16.64 -3.10 5.33
C GLN A 409 -16.93 -4.39 4.54
N TRP A 410 -18.06 -5.02 4.82
CA TRP A 410 -18.49 -6.29 4.21
C TRP A 410 -20.02 -6.37 4.19
N ALA A 411 -20.63 -7.29 3.43
CA ALA A 411 -22.09 -7.46 3.42
C ALA A 411 -22.50 -8.92 3.24
N THR A 412 -23.58 -9.33 3.92
CA THR A 412 -24.18 -10.66 3.75
C THR A 412 -25.16 -10.66 2.59
N GLY A 413 -25.21 -11.76 1.82
CA GLY A 413 -26.34 -12.05 0.93
C GLY A 413 -26.62 -10.96 -0.11
N GLY A 414 -25.62 -10.18 -0.51
CA GLY A 414 -25.78 -9.09 -1.47
C GLY A 414 -26.47 -7.84 -0.91
N ALA A 415 -26.45 -7.63 0.41
CA ALA A 415 -27.06 -6.46 1.02
C ALA A 415 -26.47 -5.17 0.42
N PRO A 416 -27.31 -4.18 0.05
CA PRO A 416 -26.87 -2.96 -0.63
C PRO A 416 -26.09 -2.00 0.29
N LYS A 417 -26.11 -2.26 1.60
CA LYS A 417 -25.39 -1.48 2.61
C LYS A 417 -24.41 -2.40 3.32
N GLY A 418 -23.15 -2.00 3.33
CA GLY A 418 -22.12 -2.69 4.09
C GLY A 418 -22.28 -2.54 5.59
N THR A 419 -21.59 -3.41 6.32
CA THR A 419 -21.33 -3.34 7.75
C THR A 419 -19.83 -3.07 7.93
N PRO A 420 -19.43 -1.96 8.57
CA PRO A 420 -20.28 -0.82 8.97
C PRO A 420 -20.81 -0.04 7.74
N PRO A 421 -21.93 0.70 7.85
CA PRO A 421 -22.54 1.39 6.71
C PRO A 421 -21.73 2.58 6.20
N VAL A 422 -21.01 3.25 7.11
CA VAL A 422 -20.08 4.35 6.81
C VAL A 422 -18.69 3.91 7.26
N LEU A 423 -17.73 4.04 6.36
CA LEU A 423 -16.31 3.75 6.57
C LEU A 423 -15.48 4.73 5.72
N ALA A 424 -14.51 5.39 6.33
CA ALA A 424 -13.75 6.45 5.67
C ALA A 424 -12.26 6.42 6.03
N ASN A 425 -11.41 6.48 4.99
CA ASN A 425 -10.00 6.75 5.12
C ASN A 425 -9.74 8.25 5.08
N THR A 426 -8.87 8.76 5.96
CA THR A 426 -8.53 10.19 6.01
C THR A 426 -7.86 10.71 4.74
N THR A 427 -7.23 9.83 3.94
CA THR A 427 -6.52 10.21 2.70
C THR A 427 -7.31 9.93 1.42
N MET A 428 -8.23 8.95 1.43
CA MET A 428 -9.05 8.61 0.27
C MET A 428 -10.40 9.33 0.32
N GLU A 429 -11.11 9.29 1.45
CA GLU A 429 -12.45 9.88 1.61
C GLU A 429 -12.43 11.18 2.42
N THR A 430 -11.29 11.89 2.43
CA THR A 430 -11.04 13.10 3.23
C THR A 430 -12.22 14.06 3.32
N PHE A 431 -12.86 14.36 2.18
CA PHE A 431 -13.87 15.40 2.04
C PHE A 431 -15.31 14.91 2.22
N ILE A 432 -15.53 13.60 2.37
CA ILE A 432 -16.85 12.98 2.48
C ILE A 432 -16.92 11.93 3.60
N GLN A 433 -16.05 12.01 4.60
CA GLN A 433 -15.90 10.97 5.63
C GLN A 433 -17.24 10.53 6.24
N SER A 434 -18.13 11.49 6.56
CA SER A 434 -19.41 11.21 7.24
C SER A 434 -20.44 10.46 6.40
N SER A 435 -20.24 10.37 5.08
CA SER A 435 -21.15 9.67 4.15
C SER A 435 -20.44 8.63 3.29
N ALA A 436 -19.13 8.45 3.47
CA ALA A 436 -18.31 7.52 2.71
C ALA A 436 -18.73 6.06 2.95
N SER A 437 -18.86 5.31 1.85
CA SER A 437 -19.17 3.88 1.88
C SER A 437 -18.53 3.23 0.67
N CYS A 438 -17.64 2.26 0.89
CA CYS A 438 -16.92 1.61 -0.19
C CYS A 438 -17.88 0.79 -1.06
N ILE A 439 -18.65 -0.12 -0.46
CA ILE A 439 -19.70 -0.89 -1.11
C ILE A 439 -20.71 0.04 -1.79
N GLY A 440 -21.19 1.07 -1.09
CA GLY A 440 -22.21 1.98 -1.63
C GLY A 440 -21.70 2.79 -2.83
N CYS A 441 -20.43 3.19 -2.83
CA CYS A 441 -19.82 3.92 -3.95
C CYS A 441 -19.54 2.99 -5.13
N HIS A 442 -19.07 1.76 -4.85
CA HIS A 442 -18.64 0.82 -5.87
C HIS A 442 -19.75 -0.06 -6.44
N SER A 443 -20.92 -0.21 -5.79
CA SER A 443 -21.99 -1.11 -6.25
C SER A 443 -22.51 -0.80 -7.65
N GLY A 444 -22.37 0.45 -8.10
CA GLY A 444 -22.73 0.92 -9.43
C GLY A 444 -21.57 1.01 -10.41
N ALA A 445 -20.37 0.52 -10.06
CA ALA A 445 -19.19 0.61 -10.91
C ALA A 445 -19.50 0.06 -12.31
N PRO A 446 -19.36 0.86 -13.38
CA PRO A 446 -19.79 0.44 -14.72
C PRO A 446 -18.64 -0.17 -15.53
N LYS A 447 -19.02 -0.89 -16.59
CA LYS A 447 -18.09 -1.31 -17.65
C LYS A 447 -17.61 -0.11 -18.47
N ALA A 448 -16.55 -0.29 -19.26
CA ALA A 448 -16.06 0.72 -20.21
C ALA A 448 -17.12 1.21 -21.20
N SER A 449 -18.10 0.36 -21.56
CA SER A 449 -19.22 0.73 -22.42
C SER A 449 -20.26 1.64 -21.75
N GLY A 450 -20.14 1.91 -20.44
CA GLY A 450 -21.11 2.66 -19.65
C GLY A 450 -22.41 1.92 -19.35
N SER A 451 -22.52 0.63 -19.72
CA SER A 451 -23.71 -0.20 -19.54
C SER A 451 -23.42 -1.44 -18.70
N GLY A 452 -24.29 -1.77 -17.76
CA GLY A 452 -24.12 -2.89 -16.82
C GLY A 452 -23.07 -2.62 -15.73
N THR A 453 -23.04 -3.50 -14.72
CA THR A 453 -22.10 -3.40 -13.61
C THR A 453 -20.80 -4.17 -13.90
N ALA A 454 -19.71 -3.66 -13.33
CA ALA A 454 -18.38 -4.22 -13.38
C ALA A 454 -18.00 -4.86 -12.04
N ASP A 455 -18.99 -5.45 -11.35
CA ASP A 455 -18.78 -6.22 -10.12
C ASP A 455 -17.89 -5.48 -9.10
N PHE A 456 -18.31 -4.25 -8.78
CA PHE A 456 -17.65 -3.33 -7.86
C PHE A 456 -16.30 -2.74 -8.30
N SER A 457 -15.73 -3.13 -9.44
CA SER A 457 -14.48 -2.58 -9.94
C SER A 457 -14.68 -1.34 -10.82
N PHE A 458 -14.13 -0.20 -10.39
CA PHE A 458 -14.01 0.97 -11.26
C PHE A 458 -12.85 0.86 -12.25
N LEU A 459 -11.93 -0.10 -12.08
CA LEU A 459 -10.80 -0.28 -12.99
C LEU A 459 -11.25 -0.62 -14.41
N MET A 460 -12.41 -1.27 -14.55
CA MET A 460 -12.96 -1.64 -15.85
C MET A 460 -13.24 -0.42 -16.75
N LEU A 461 -13.43 0.78 -16.19
CA LEU A 461 -13.59 2.01 -16.97
C LEU A 461 -12.32 2.46 -17.67
N GLU A 462 -11.15 2.02 -17.22
CA GLU A 462 -9.87 2.38 -17.83
C GLU A 462 -9.67 1.72 -19.20
N ALA A 463 -10.48 0.70 -19.54
CA ALA A 463 -10.39 0.01 -20.82
C ALA A 463 -10.66 0.95 -22.00
N GLN A 464 -9.77 0.86 -22.99
CA GLN A 464 -9.76 1.69 -24.20
C GLN A 464 -10.44 1.01 -25.38
#